data_AF-A0A7Z9ZNB0-F1
#
_entry.id   AF-A0A7Z9ZNB0-F1
#
_cell.length_a   1.000
_cell.length_b   1.000
_cell.length_c   1.000
_cell.angle_alpha   90.00
_cell.angle_beta   90.00
_cell.angle_gamma   90.00
#
_symmetry.space_group_name_H-M   'P 1'
#
loop_
_entity.id
_entity.type
_entity.pdbx_description
1 polymer ?
#
loop_
_entity_poly.entity_id
_entity_poly.type
_entity_poly.pdbx_seq_one_letter_code
_entity_poly.pdbx_strand_id
1 'polypeptide(L)'
;MPNRSSDCLCYMGMAKEISAVLDTPHKMFISDNVLMSEYSKEIKTSDFISLEIENEKLVKRATKRIAINVEIKESPQWLKTALESMGQKSINNVVDITNYVMWTTGQPVHAFDYDKLAGEENKKNIKIGFAKDGEKIIDLSGLELELDSSVLVISDGEKSLDIAGIKGGNISGVDENTTRLMLSAVNFEYENIRNTSKKLKLSTDASKRFENEIPLRKVTLAMAQMSYLLKELAGAEISDDFIDTNSEFNGNKKITCSFSKINSLLGLNISEKEIIEILHRLDLRGEKDIQGDSFEVNIPEDRLDLNI
;
A
#
# COMPACT_ATOMS: atom_id res chain seq x y z
N MET A 1 -10.72 -7.29 -14.94
CA MET A 1 -10.70 -6.06 -15.73
C MET A 1 -9.49 -5.25 -15.31
N PRO A 2 -8.41 -5.20 -16.11
CA PRO A 2 -7.13 -4.58 -15.71
C PRO A 2 -7.27 -3.12 -15.26
N ASN A 3 -8.20 -2.37 -15.85
CA ASN A 3 -8.46 -0.97 -15.55
C ASN A 3 -9.12 -0.71 -14.18
N ARG A 4 -9.64 -1.75 -13.51
CA ARG A 4 -10.26 -1.63 -12.18
C ARG A 4 -9.45 -2.33 -11.09
N SER A 5 -8.28 -2.87 -11.45
CA SER A 5 -7.49 -3.64 -10.50
C SER A 5 -6.81 -2.74 -9.46
N SER A 6 -6.41 -1.53 -9.86
CA SER A 6 -5.71 -0.56 -9.00
C SER A 6 -6.58 -0.04 -7.85
N ASP A 7 -7.88 0.13 -8.09
CA ASP A 7 -8.86 0.55 -7.10
C ASP A 7 -9.58 -0.64 -6.44
N CYS A 8 -10.05 -1.64 -7.20
CA CYS A 8 -10.96 -2.67 -6.69
C CYS A 8 -10.30 -3.99 -6.21
N LEU A 9 -8.98 -4.19 -6.32
CA LEU A 9 -8.31 -5.34 -5.67
C LEU A 9 -8.15 -5.16 -4.14
N CYS A 10 -9.16 -4.57 -3.51
CA CYS A 10 -9.23 -4.33 -2.07
C CYS A 10 -10.67 -4.09 -1.60
N TYR A 11 -10.91 -4.29 -0.30
CA TYR A 11 -12.23 -4.08 0.27
C TYR A 11 -12.68 -2.62 0.22
N MET A 12 -11.78 -1.66 0.44
CA MET A 12 -12.14 -0.25 0.39
C MET A 12 -12.63 0.16 -1.00
N GLY A 13 -11.96 -0.28 -2.07
CA GLY A 13 -12.40 -0.02 -3.44
C GLY A 13 -13.74 -0.68 -3.76
N MET A 14 -13.90 -1.95 -3.39
CA MET A 14 -15.17 -2.67 -3.60
C MET A 14 -16.32 -2.05 -2.80
N ALA A 15 -16.09 -1.59 -1.57
CA ALA A 15 -17.09 -0.93 -0.76
C ALA A 15 -17.53 0.41 -1.38
N LYS A 16 -16.60 1.18 -1.97
CA LYS A 16 -16.92 2.39 -2.74
C LYS A 16 -17.82 2.08 -3.94
N GLU A 17 -17.50 1.05 -4.71
CA GLU A 17 -18.34 0.65 -5.86
C GLU A 17 -19.74 0.19 -5.45
N ILE A 18 -19.84 -0.63 -4.41
CA ILE A 18 -21.13 -1.10 -3.88
C ILE A 18 -21.96 0.08 -3.39
N SER A 19 -21.33 1.02 -2.68
CA SER A 19 -21.98 2.25 -2.22
C SER A 19 -22.53 3.08 -3.37
N ALA A 20 -21.74 3.24 -4.45
CA ALA A 20 -22.16 3.99 -5.63
C ALA A 20 -23.35 3.34 -6.37
N VAL A 21 -23.36 2.00 -6.44
CA VAL A 21 -24.42 1.23 -7.09
C VAL A 21 -25.72 1.24 -6.27
N LEU A 22 -25.61 1.09 -4.95
CA LEU A 22 -26.77 1.01 -4.05
C LEU A 22 -27.28 2.36 -3.57
N ASP A 23 -26.58 3.45 -3.91
CA ASP A 23 -26.86 4.80 -3.42
C ASP A 23 -26.92 4.86 -1.88
N THR A 24 -25.94 4.22 -1.24
CA THR A 24 -25.81 4.18 0.22
C THR A 24 -24.58 4.95 0.66
N PRO A 25 -24.60 5.71 1.77
CA PRO A 25 -23.43 6.44 2.23
C PRO A 25 -22.22 5.53 2.48
N HIS A 26 -21.08 5.83 1.88
CA HIS A 26 -19.80 5.22 2.21
C HIS A 26 -19.09 6.01 3.30
N LYS A 27 -18.82 5.38 4.44
CA LYS A 27 -18.03 5.97 5.53
C LYS A 27 -16.68 5.26 5.63
N MET A 28 -15.62 6.00 5.36
CA MET A 28 -14.26 5.52 5.60
C MET A 28 -13.95 5.64 7.10
N PHE A 29 -13.73 4.51 7.77
CA PHE A 29 -13.49 4.48 9.22
C PHE A 29 -12.08 4.92 9.61
N ILE A 30 -11.13 4.87 8.67
CA ILE A 30 -9.73 5.22 8.90
C ILE A 30 -9.36 6.34 7.92
N SER A 31 -9.26 7.57 8.43
CA SER A 31 -8.69 8.70 7.69
C SER A 31 -7.16 8.68 7.78
N ASP A 32 -6.46 9.46 6.96
CA ASP A 32 -5.00 9.60 7.05
C ASP A 32 -4.55 10.10 8.45
N ASN A 33 -5.48 10.68 9.21
CA ASN A 33 -5.30 11.24 10.55
C ASN A 33 -5.75 10.30 11.67
N VAL A 34 -5.82 8.98 11.47
CA VAL A 34 -6.11 8.06 12.60
C VAL A 34 -5.00 8.15 13.65
N LEU A 35 -5.27 9.04 14.61
CA LEU A 35 -4.69 9.16 15.94
C LEU A 35 -3.16 9.31 15.98
N MET A 36 -2.57 10.05 15.04
CA MET A 36 -1.16 10.46 15.14
C MET A 36 -0.83 11.19 16.45
N SER A 37 -1.83 11.83 17.08
CA SER A 37 -1.70 12.47 18.39
C SER A 37 -1.34 11.51 19.53
N GLU A 38 -1.58 10.21 19.35
CA GLU A 38 -1.33 9.18 20.37
C GLU A 38 -0.06 8.37 20.08
N TYR A 39 0.73 8.77 19.07
CA TYR A 39 2.04 8.19 18.78
C TYR A 39 3.13 8.89 19.59
N SER A 40 4.22 8.15 19.84
CA SER A 40 5.31 8.61 20.69
C SER A 40 6.11 9.70 19.99
N LYS A 41 6.19 10.87 20.63
CA LYS A 41 7.06 11.98 20.19
C LYS A 41 8.53 11.75 20.54
N GLU A 42 8.79 10.80 21.43
CA GLU A 42 10.13 10.47 21.92
C GLU A 42 10.85 9.49 20.99
N ILE A 43 10.10 8.73 20.19
CA ILE A 43 10.63 7.79 19.20
C ILE A 43 10.63 8.49 17.84
N LYS A 44 11.83 8.69 17.25
CA LYS A 44 11.98 9.23 15.89
C LYS A 44 12.51 8.16 14.96
N THR A 45 11.77 7.88 13.90
CA THR A 45 12.13 6.92 12.84
C THR A 45 13.53 7.21 12.28
N SER A 46 13.88 8.48 12.12
CA SER A 46 15.19 8.92 11.60
C SER A 46 16.38 8.53 12.48
N ASP A 47 16.12 8.28 13.76
CA ASP A 47 17.18 7.86 14.69
C ASP A 47 17.51 6.38 14.46
N PHE A 48 16.50 5.58 14.07
CA PHE A 48 16.62 4.14 13.88
C PHE A 48 16.94 3.70 12.46
N ILE A 49 16.51 4.46 11.43
CA ILE A 49 16.58 4.07 10.02
C ILE A 49 17.14 5.20 9.18
N SER A 50 18.05 4.86 8.26
CA SER A 50 18.30 5.64 7.05
C SER A 50 17.76 4.88 5.84
N LEU A 51 17.33 5.59 4.80
CA LEU A 51 16.78 5.00 3.58
C LEU A 51 17.49 5.56 2.34
N GLU A 52 18.08 4.67 1.56
CA GLU A 52 18.63 4.95 0.23
C GLU A 52 17.74 4.32 -0.85
N ILE A 53 17.41 5.09 -1.88
CA ILE A 53 16.73 4.60 -3.08
C ILE A 53 17.69 4.75 -4.25
N GLU A 54 18.07 3.63 -4.85
CA GLU A 54 18.99 3.63 -5.98
C GLU A 54 18.33 4.13 -7.28
N ASN A 55 17.02 3.92 -7.43
CA ASN A 55 16.29 4.29 -8.63
C ASN A 55 14.87 4.78 -8.33
N GLU A 56 14.70 6.10 -8.29
CA GLU A 56 13.42 6.78 -8.02
C GLU A 56 12.36 6.56 -9.11
N LYS A 57 12.75 6.14 -10.33
CA LYS A 57 11.77 5.78 -11.37
C LYS A 57 11.09 4.44 -11.08
N LEU A 58 11.81 3.52 -10.43
CA LEU A 58 11.29 2.21 -10.05
C LEU A 58 10.61 2.21 -8.68
N VAL A 59 10.95 3.17 -7.83
CA VAL A 59 10.40 3.34 -6.48
C VAL A 59 9.71 4.70 -6.40
N LYS A 60 8.43 4.75 -6.77
CA LYS A 60 7.69 6.01 -6.90
C LYS A 60 7.44 6.71 -5.54
N ARG A 61 7.35 5.93 -4.46
CA ARG A 61 7.24 6.40 -3.06
C ARG A 61 7.58 5.27 -2.10
N ALA A 62 8.38 5.53 -1.08
CA ALA A 62 8.65 4.58 -0.01
C ALA A 62 8.45 5.23 1.34
N THR A 63 7.80 4.50 2.25
CA THR A 63 7.65 4.91 3.65
C THR A 63 8.21 3.87 4.60
N LYS A 64 8.89 4.35 5.65
CA LYS A 64 9.41 3.53 6.75
C LYS A 64 9.01 4.15 8.07
N ARG A 65 8.65 3.31 9.05
CA ARG A 65 8.24 3.75 10.39
C ARG A 65 8.70 2.75 11.45
N ILE A 66 8.95 3.21 12.65
CA ILE A 66 9.34 2.35 13.78
C ILE A 66 8.14 2.08 14.69
N ALA A 67 8.07 0.84 15.16
CA ALA A 67 7.21 0.42 16.25
C ALA A 67 8.06 -0.37 17.27
N ILE A 68 7.99 -0.02 18.56
CA ILE A 68 8.69 -0.72 19.63
C ILE A 68 7.70 -1.29 20.65
N ASN A 69 8.19 -2.08 21.59
CA ASN A 69 7.40 -2.74 22.64
C ASN A 69 6.25 -3.58 22.04
N VAL A 70 6.52 -4.21 20.90
CA VAL A 70 5.56 -5.04 20.20
C VAL A 70 5.43 -6.38 20.92
N GLU A 71 4.20 -6.78 21.23
CA GLU A 71 3.89 -8.09 21.77
C GLU A 71 3.38 -9.01 20.66
N ILE A 72 4.15 -10.05 20.35
CA ILE A 72 3.76 -11.08 19.38
C ILE A 72 2.84 -12.09 20.05
N LYS A 73 1.63 -12.21 19.51
CA LYS A 73 0.61 -13.10 20.05
C LYS A 73 -0.37 -13.53 18.97
N GLU A 74 -1.27 -14.42 19.35
CA GLU A 74 -2.35 -14.86 18.49
C GLU A 74 -3.32 -13.70 18.16
N SER A 75 -3.78 -13.63 16.90
CA SER A 75 -4.74 -12.63 16.46
C SER A 75 -6.11 -12.78 17.14
N PRO A 76 -6.85 -11.68 17.35
CA PRO A 76 -8.23 -11.76 17.82
C PRO A 76 -9.11 -12.49 16.79
N GLN A 77 -10.20 -13.10 17.27
CA GLN A 77 -11.03 -13.97 16.45
C GLN A 77 -11.59 -13.29 15.20
N TRP A 78 -11.94 -12.01 15.27
CA TRP A 78 -12.47 -11.26 14.13
C TRP A 78 -11.43 -11.14 13.00
N LEU A 79 -10.15 -10.95 13.34
CA LEU A 79 -9.07 -10.77 12.37
C LEU A 79 -8.76 -12.11 11.68
N LYS A 80 -8.73 -13.20 12.45
CA LYS A 80 -8.62 -14.56 11.89
C LYS A 80 -9.77 -14.87 10.94
N THR A 81 -11.00 -14.61 11.36
CA THR A 81 -12.20 -14.86 10.55
C THR A 81 -12.16 -14.05 9.25
N ALA A 82 -11.72 -12.80 9.32
CA ALA A 82 -11.53 -11.97 8.13
C ALA A 82 -10.48 -12.57 7.18
N LEU A 83 -9.31 -12.98 7.69
CA LEU A 83 -8.25 -13.60 6.90
C LEU A 83 -8.70 -14.92 6.26
N GLU A 84 -9.36 -15.79 7.02
CA GLU A 84 -9.89 -17.07 6.54
C GLU A 84 -10.90 -16.87 5.41
N SER A 85 -11.75 -15.83 5.50
CA SER A 85 -12.70 -15.50 4.42
C SER A 85 -12.02 -15.10 3.10
N MET A 86 -10.73 -14.76 3.14
CA MET A 86 -9.88 -14.45 1.99
C MET A 86 -8.96 -15.61 1.59
N GLY A 87 -9.13 -16.78 2.22
CA GLY A 87 -8.27 -17.95 2.00
C GLY A 87 -6.88 -17.81 2.62
N GLN A 88 -6.67 -16.86 3.54
CA GLN A 88 -5.41 -16.66 4.24
C GLN A 88 -5.43 -17.42 5.58
N LYS A 89 -4.30 -18.05 5.92
CA LYS A 89 -4.09 -18.69 7.22
C LYS A 89 -3.54 -17.66 8.20
N SER A 90 -4.15 -17.57 9.39
CA SER A 90 -3.61 -16.77 10.51
C SER A 90 -2.27 -17.34 11.00
N ILE A 91 -1.32 -16.46 11.31
CA ILE A 91 0.02 -16.79 11.79
C ILE A 91 0.25 -16.18 13.18
N ASN A 92 0.29 -14.85 13.25
CA ASN A 92 0.37 -14.07 14.49
C ASN A 92 -0.20 -12.67 14.22
N ASN A 93 -0.49 -11.90 15.26
CA ASN A 93 -1.08 -10.57 15.16
C ASN A 93 -0.35 -9.65 14.18
N VAL A 94 0.99 -9.61 14.16
CA VAL A 94 1.74 -8.73 13.25
C VAL A 94 1.62 -9.15 11.79
N VAL A 95 1.85 -10.43 11.47
CA VAL A 95 1.74 -10.97 10.09
C VAL A 95 0.30 -10.89 9.59
N ASP A 96 -0.66 -11.10 10.48
CA ASP A 96 -2.08 -11.02 10.16
C ASP A 96 -2.51 -9.59 9.88
N ILE A 97 -1.98 -8.61 10.61
CA ILE A 97 -2.22 -7.18 10.36
C ILE A 97 -1.69 -6.78 8.98
N THR A 98 -0.47 -7.18 8.58
CA THR A 98 0.08 -6.80 7.27
C THR A 98 -0.76 -7.36 6.12
N ASN A 99 -1.19 -8.62 6.24
CA ASN A 99 -2.11 -9.25 5.28
C ASN A 99 -3.47 -8.55 5.24
N TYR A 100 -4.06 -8.28 6.40
CA TYR A 100 -5.37 -7.62 6.50
C TYR A 100 -5.33 -6.19 5.93
N VAL A 101 -4.29 -5.43 6.20
CA VAL A 101 -4.08 -4.07 5.67
C VAL A 101 -3.96 -4.12 4.14
N MET A 102 -3.18 -5.07 3.59
CA MET A 102 -3.07 -5.26 2.15
C MET A 102 -4.42 -5.52 1.50
N TRP A 103 -5.23 -6.40 2.07
CA TRP A 103 -6.55 -6.71 1.53
C TRP A 103 -7.56 -5.58 1.71
N THR A 104 -7.45 -4.82 2.81
CA THR A 104 -8.34 -3.70 3.08
C THR A 104 -8.06 -2.53 2.15
N THR A 105 -6.79 -2.11 2.04
CA THR A 105 -6.38 -0.89 1.31
C THR A 105 -5.99 -1.15 -0.14
N GLY A 106 -5.53 -2.36 -0.45
CA GLY A 106 -4.96 -2.72 -1.75
C GLY A 106 -3.46 -2.46 -1.85
N GLN A 107 -2.83 -1.88 -0.82
CA GLN A 107 -1.39 -1.63 -0.78
C GLN A 107 -0.71 -2.72 0.06
N PRO A 108 0.13 -3.57 -0.54
CA PRO A 108 0.96 -4.49 0.23
C PRO A 108 1.89 -3.72 1.17
N VAL A 109 1.95 -4.18 2.42
CA VAL A 109 2.82 -3.66 3.46
C VAL A 109 3.65 -4.79 4.05
N HIS A 110 4.76 -4.45 4.70
CA HIS A 110 5.63 -5.41 5.35
C HIS A 110 6.06 -4.90 6.72
N ALA A 111 6.34 -5.83 7.63
CA ALA A 111 6.94 -5.57 8.92
C ALA A 111 8.19 -6.44 9.03
N PHE A 112 9.35 -5.81 9.18
CA PHE A 112 10.61 -6.48 9.39
C PHE A 112 10.93 -6.49 10.88
N ASP A 113 11.42 -7.61 11.39
CA ASP A 113 12.03 -7.64 12.72
C ASP A 113 13.28 -6.76 12.71
N TYR A 114 13.22 -5.63 13.42
CA TYR A 114 14.28 -4.62 13.45
C TYR A 114 15.58 -5.20 14.03
N ASP A 115 15.47 -6.12 14.98
CA ASP A 115 16.59 -6.71 15.71
C ASP A 115 17.39 -7.68 14.86
N LYS A 116 16.79 -8.19 13.77
CA LYS A 116 17.44 -9.09 12.81
C LYS A 116 18.14 -8.36 11.66
N LEU A 117 17.95 -7.04 11.54
CA LEU A 117 18.57 -6.24 10.49
C LEU A 117 20.06 -6.00 10.78
N ALA A 118 20.90 -6.13 9.76
CA ALA A 118 22.32 -5.81 9.86
C ALA A 118 22.57 -4.30 10.04
N GLY A 119 23.75 -3.95 10.58
CA GLY A 119 24.13 -2.57 10.89
C GLY A 119 24.15 -2.27 12.39
N GLU A 120 24.32 -0.99 12.74
CA GLU A 120 24.48 -0.55 14.12
C GLU A 120 23.26 -0.90 14.99
N GLU A 121 23.46 -1.04 16.30
CA GLU A 121 22.42 -1.45 17.26
C GLU A 121 21.18 -0.55 17.20
N ASN A 122 21.40 0.75 17.02
CA ASN A 122 20.36 1.77 17.04
C ASN A 122 20.17 2.49 15.70
N LYS A 123 20.87 2.08 14.64
CA LYS A 123 20.71 2.70 13.32
C LYS A 123 20.98 1.72 12.19
N LYS A 124 19.95 1.41 11.41
CA LYS A 124 20.02 0.50 10.25
C LYS A 124 19.99 1.30 8.96
N ASN A 125 20.82 0.91 8.00
CA ASN A 125 20.85 1.53 6.69
C ASN A 125 20.06 0.65 5.72
N ILE A 126 18.88 1.11 5.31
CA ILE A 126 18.03 0.38 4.39
C ILE A 126 18.25 0.91 2.99
N LYS A 127 18.42 0.00 2.05
CA LYS A 127 18.54 0.32 0.63
C LYS A 127 17.43 -0.35 -0.16
N ILE A 128 16.86 0.37 -1.12
CA ILE A 128 16.03 -0.20 -2.18
C ILE A 128 16.81 -0.04 -3.48
N GLY A 129 17.31 -1.15 -4.02
CA GLY A 129 18.24 -1.16 -5.15
C GLY A 129 18.29 -2.52 -5.85
N PHE A 130 19.20 -2.68 -6.79
CA PHE A 130 19.32 -3.93 -7.53
C PHE A 130 20.10 -4.98 -6.73
N ALA A 131 19.69 -6.24 -6.87
CA ALA A 131 20.46 -7.37 -6.38
C ALA A 131 21.80 -7.48 -7.12
N LYS A 132 22.76 -8.20 -6.54
CA LYS A 132 24.00 -8.58 -7.23
C LYS A 132 23.75 -9.85 -8.07
N ASP A 133 24.50 -10.01 -9.15
CA ASP A 133 24.46 -11.24 -9.94
C ASP A 133 24.87 -12.45 -9.09
N GLY A 134 24.01 -13.46 -9.02
CA GLY A 134 24.21 -14.66 -8.20
C GLY A 134 23.89 -14.46 -6.71
N GLU A 135 23.30 -13.33 -6.33
CA GLU A 135 22.82 -13.11 -4.96
C GLU A 135 21.69 -14.09 -4.63
N LYS A 136 21.67 -14.59 -3.40
CA LYS A 136 20.68 -15.59 -2.98
C LYS A 136 19.79 -15.04 -1.89
N ILE A 137 18.50 -15.36 -1.99
CA ILE A 137 17.53 -15.11 -0.92
C ILE A 137 16.76 -16.40 -0.63
N ILE A 138 16.57 -16.70 0.65
CA ILE A 138 15.67 -17.77 1.09
C ILE A 138 14.36 -17.11 1.46
N ASP A 139 13.29 -17.48 0.78
CA ASP A 139 11.98 -16.90 1.02
C ASP A 139 11.34 -17.45 2.32
N LEU A 140 10.22 -16.85 2.73
CA LEU A 140 9.46 -17.30 3.91
C LEU A 140 8.94 -18.74 3.83
N SER A 141 8.98 -19.41 2.67
CA SER A 141 8.63 -20.83 2.51
C SER A 141 9.85 -21.77 2.59
N GLY A 142 11.06 -21.21 2.69
CA GLY A 142 12.32 -21.96 2.66
C GLY A 142 12.86 -22.22 1.25
N LEU A 143 12.25 -21.64 0.21
CA LEU A 143 12.73 -21.75 -1.16
C LEU A 143 13.93 -20.82 -1.36
N GLU A 144 15.08 -21.36 -1.73
CA GLU A 144 16.24 -20.58 -2.15
C GLU A 144 16.05 -20.10 -3.60
N LEU A 145 16.19 -18.79 -3.80
CA LEU A 145 16.09 -18.12 -5.09
C LEU A 145 17.41 -17.41 -5.39
N GLU A 146 17.94 -17.64 -6.58
CA GLU A 146 19.08 -16.89 -7.12
C GLU A 146 18.57 -15.67 -7.90
N LEU A 147 19.13 -14.51 -7.60
CA LEU A 147 18.78 -13.21 -8.13
C LEU A 147 19.89 -12.70 -9.04
N ASP A 148 19.54 -11.77 -9.92
CA ASP A 148 20.51 -11.02 -10.71
C ASP A 148 20.24 -9.53 -10.68
N SER A 149 21.13 -8.76 -11.29
CA SER A 149 21.13 -7.30 -11.32
C SER A 149 19.93 -6.63 -11.98
N SER A 150 18.97 -7.40 -12.51
CA SER A 150 17.67 -6.85 -12.94
C SER A 150 16.60 -6.90 -11.85
N VAL A 151 16.82 -7.64 -10.76
CA VAL A 151 15.86 -7.80 -9.67
C VAL A 151 16.04 -6.69 -8.66
N LEU A 152 14.96 -5.96 -8.36
CA LEU A 152 14.94 -4.98 -7.29
C LEU A 152 14.73 -5.68 -5.94
N VAL A 153 15.50 -5.28 -4.93
CA VAL A 153 15.45 -5.82 -3.57
C VAL A 153 15.39 -4.69 -2.54
N ILE A 154 14.82 -5.00 -1.38
CA ILE A 154 15.04 -4.21 -0.16
C ILE A 154 16.16 -4.91 0.62
N SER A 155 17.21 -4.19 0.98
CA SER A 155 18.36 -4.71 1.74
C SER A 155 18.70 -3.83 2.94
N ASP A 156 19.44 -4.39 3.89
CA ASP A 156 20.05 -3.66 5.02
C ASP A 156 21.50 -3.24 4.75
N GLY A 157 21.92 -3.24 3.48
CA GLY A 157 23.28 -2.99 3.04
C GLY A 157 24.19 -4.22 3.04
N GLU A 158 23.86 -5.27 3.80
CA GLU A 158 24.61 -6.53 3.81
C GLU A 158 23.86 -7.65 3.10
N LYS A 159 22.54 -7.76 3.34
CA LYS A 159 21.70 -8.87 2.89
C LYS A 159 20.40 -8.37 2.26
N SER A 160 19.95 -9.06 1.22
CA SER A 160 18.59 -8.89 0.69
C SER A 160 17.55 -9.41 1.67
N LEU A 161 16.64 -8.52 2.09
CA LEU A 161 15.56 -8.79 3.04
C LEU A 161 14.26 -9.18 2.33
N ASP A 162 14.01 -8.64 1.13
CA ASP A 162 12.76 -8.81 0.40
C ASP A 162 13.02 -8.65 -1.11
N ILE A 163 12.44 -9.53 -1.91
CA ILE A 163 12.33 -9.34 -3.36
C ILE A 163 11.23 -8.31 -3.57
N ALA A 164 11.63 -7.08 -3.89
CA ALA A 164 10.82 -5.89 -3.77
C ALA A 164 9.43 -6.08 -4.39
N GLY A 165 8.40 -6.04 -3.54
CA GLY A 165 6.99 -6.11 -3.96
C GLY A 165 6.51 -7.50 -4.37
N ILE A 166 7.31 -8.54 -4.17
CA ILE A 166 6.97 -9.91 -4.55
C ILE A 166 6.95 -10.82 -3.32
N LYS A 167 8.07 -10.93 -2.60
CA LYS A 167 8.19 -11.90 -1.51
C LYS A 167 9.29 -11.52 -0.51
N GLY A 168 8.94 -11.54 0.77
CA GLY A 168 9.88 -11.39 1.87
C GLY A 168 10.81 -12.59 2.02
N GLY A 169 12.05 -12.29 2.42
CA GLY A 169 13.04 -13.28 2.86
C GLY A 169 12.76 -13.72 4.30
N ASN A 170 13.32 -14.86 4.69
CA ASN A 170 13.15 -15.42 6.04
C ASN A 170 14.03 -14.75 7.10
N ILE A 171 15.14 -14.12 6.70
CA ILE A 171 16.18 -13.63 7.62
C ILE A 171 15.71 -12.48 8.52
N SER A 172 14.71 -11.72 8.09
CA SER A 172 14.12 -10.58 8.81
C SER A 172 12.66 -10.82 9.19
N GLY A 173 12.21 -12.08 9.10
CA GLY A 173 10.85 -12.47 9.45
C GLY A 173 10.55 -12.25 10.93
N VAL A 174 9.32 -11.88 11.24
CA VAL A 174 8.82 -11.70 12.60
C VAL A 174 8.61 -13.08 13.26
N ASP A 175 9.10 -13.25 14.48
CA ASP A 175 8.89 -14.44 15.32
C ASP A 175 8.41 -14.07 16.72
N GLU A 176 8.21 -15.05 17.60
CA GLU A 176 7.70 -14.85 18.97
C GLU A 176 8.55 -13.94 19.87
N ASN A 177 9.82 -13.69 19.53
CA ASN A 177 10.75 -12.87 20.29
C ASN A 177 10.87 -11.44 19.74
N THR A 178 10.24 -11.14 18.60
CA THR A 178 10.30 -9.82 17.98
C THR A 178 9.66 -8.77 18.89
N THR A 179 10.42 -7.73 19.26
CA THR A 179 9.91 -6.61 20.10
C THR A 179 9.95 -5.26 19.39
N ARG A 180 10.75 -5.14 18.33
CA ARG A 180 10.91 -3.92 17.53
C ARG A 180 10.66 -4.24 16.06
N LEU A 181 9.87 -3.40 15.40
CA LEU A 181 9.53 -3.54 13.98
C LEU A 181 9.97 -2.33 13.18
N MET A 182 10.54 -2.59 12.00
CA MET A 182 10.55 -1.63 10.91
C MET A 182 9.35 -1.90 10.00
N LEU A 183 8.41 -0.96 10.00
CA LEU A 183 7.24 -0.97 9.13
C LEU A 183 7.61 -0.41 7.76
N SER A 184 7.04 -1.00 6.71
CA SER A 184 7.36 -0.66 5.33
C SER A 184 6.12 -0.67 4.45
N ALA A 185 5.88 0.45 3.75
CA ALA A 185 4.94 0.51 2.63
C ALA A 185 5.63 1.22 1.47
N VAL A 186 5.64 0.60 0.29
CA VAL A 186 6.39 1.08 -0.87
C VAL A 186 5.53 0.98 -2.12
N ASN A 187 5.66 1.93 -3.02
CA ASN A 187 5.08 1.92 -4.35
C ASN A 187 6.17 1.66 -5.39
N PHE A 188 6.05 0.53 -6.07
CA PHE A 188 6.98 0.11 -7.12
C PHE A 188 6.37 0.36 -8.51
N GLU A 189 7.24 0.57 -9.49
CA GLU A 189 6.86 0.59 -10.90
C GLU A 189 6.34 -0.80 -11.32
N TYR A 190 5.16 -0.83 -11.94
CA TYR A 190 4.37 -2.06 -12.11
C TYR A 190 4.95 -2.97 -13.20
N GLU A 191 5.58 -2.43 -14.25
CA GLU A 191 6.23 -3.23 -15.29
C GLU A 191 7.43 -3.99 -14.75
N ASN A 192 8.24 -3.34 -13.91
CA ASN A 192 9.38 -3.97 -13.23
C ASN A 192 8.93 -5.15 -12.36
N ILE A 193 7.85 -4.99 -11.60
CA ILE A 193 7.29 -6.07 -10.78
C ILE A 193 6.75 -7.20 -11.66
N ARG A 194 6.01 -6.90 -12.73
CA ARG A 194 5.53 -7.91 -13.70
C ARG A 194 6.67 -8.71 -14.30
N ASN A 195 7.75 -8.05 -14.71
CA ASN A 195 8.90 -8.69 -15.33
C ASN A 195 9.62 -9.60 -14.33
N THR A 196 9.81 -9.12 -13.09
CA THR A 196 10.48 -9.87 -12.03
C THR A 196 9.65 -11.08 -11.58
N SER A 197 8.34 -10.90 -11.35
CA SER A 197 7.38 -11.95 -10.99
C SER A 197 7.38 -13.08 -12.04
N LYS A 198 7.32 -12.74 -13.34
CA LYS A 198 7.41 -13.71 -14.43
C LYS A 198 8.75 -14.42 -14.49
N LYS A 199 9.85 -13.68 -14.36
CA LYS A 199 11.21 -14.20 -14.41
C LYS A 199 11.46 -15.24 -13.33
N LEU A 200 11.10 -14.91 -12.09
CA LEU A 200 11.27 -15.78 -10.93
C LEU A 200 10.15 -16.84 -10.83
N LYS A 201 9.15 -16.78 -11.71
CA LYS A 201 7.94 -17.63 -11.69
C LYS A 201 7.25 -17.59 -10.32
N LEU A 202 7.26 -16.42 -9.69
CA LEU A 202 6.79 -16.22 -8.32
C LEU A 202 5.66 -15.18 -8.34
N SER A 203 4.44 -15.67 -8.19
CA SER A 203 3.23 -14.84 -8.11
C SER A 203 2.66 -14.90 -6.70
N THR A 204 2.45 -13.74 -6.10
CA THR A 204 1.90 -13.60 -4.74
C THR A 204 0.73 -12.64 -4.73
N ASP A 205 -0.04 -12.63 -3.64
CA ASP A 205 -1.10 -11.64 -3.45
C ASP A 205 -0.57 -10.19 -3.47
N ALA A 206 0.67 -10.00 -2.99
CA ALA A 206 1.36 -8.71 -3.05
C ALA A 206 1.76 -8.37 -4.50
N SER A 207 2.45 -9.29 -5.20
CA SER A 207 2.90 -9.05 -6.57
C SER A 207 1.72 -8.73 -7.48
N LYS A 208 0.61 -9.46 -7.37
CA LYS A 208 -0.59 -9.24 -8.18
C LYS A 208 -1.14 -7.81 -8.05
N ARG A 209 -1.04 -7.18 -6.88
CA ARG A 209 -1.47 -5.79 -6.67
C ARG A 209 -0.49 -4.82 -7.31
N PHE A 210 0.80 -4.98 -7.04
CA PHE A 210 1.83 -4.15 -7.64
C PHE A 210 1.86 -4.24 -9.17
N GLU A 211 1.66 -5.43 -9.72
CA GLU A 211 1.52 -5.69 -11.16
C GLU A 211 0.34 -4.93 -11.77
N ASN A 212 -0.63 -4.44 -11.00
CA ASN A 212 -1.81 -3.72 -11.52
C ASN A 212 -1.77 -2.21 -11.24
N GLU A 213 -0.60 -1.68 -10.85
CA GLU A 213 -0.39 -0.30 -10.43
C GLU A 213 -1.21 0.07 -9.18
N ILE A 214 -0.57 0.77 -8.24
CA ILE A 214 -1.20 1.17 -6.99
C ILE A 214 -1.14 2.69 -6.90
N PRO A 215 -2.25 3.39 -6.57
CA PRO A 215 -2.25 4.80 -6.26
C PRO A 215 -1.24 5.17 -5.16
N LEU A 216 -0.49 6.27 -5.34
CA LEU A 216 0.55 6.69 -4.39
C LEU A 216 0.00 7.02 -3.00
N ARG A 217 -1.24 7.52 -2.91
CA ARG A 217 -1.93 7.79 -1.64
C ARG A 217 -2.13 6.54 -0.79
N LYS A 218 -2.26 5.36 -1.40
CA LYS A 218 -2.47 4.12 -0.65
C LYS A 218 -1.26 3.74 0.21
N VAL A 219 -0.05 4.24 -0.11
CA VAL A 219 1.15 4.01 0.69
C VAL A 219 0.98 4.55 2.11
N THR A 220 0.61 5.83 2.26
CA THR A 220 0.44 6.46 3.58
C THR A 220 -0.82 5.99 4.28
N LEU A 221 -1.91 5.75 3.53
CA LEU A 221 -3.13 5.16 4.07
C LEU A 221 -2.87 3.79 4.72
N ALA A 222 -2.14 2.91 4.02
CA ALA A 222 -1.81 1.59 4.55
C ALA A 222 -0.83 1.65 5.72
N MET A 223 0.14 2.57 5.67
CA MET A 223 1.04 2.81 6.81
C MET A 223 0.26 3.27 8.05
N ALA A 224 -0.70 4.18 7.89
CA ALA A 224 -1.55 4.66 8.99
C ALA A 224 -2.41 3.51 9.56
N GLN A 225 -3.05 2.71 8.71
CA GLN A 225 -3.87 1.58 9.16
C GLN A 225 -3.05 0.49 9.85
N MET A 226 -1.87 0.15 9.31
CA MET A 226 -0.96 -0.81 9.94
C MET A 226 -0.47 -0.31 11.30
N SER A 227 -0.07 0.96 11.38
CA SER A 227 0.37 1.60 12.63
C SER A 227 -0.72 1.54 13.71
N TYR A 228 -1.95 1.90 13.34
CA TYR A 228 -3.10 1.86 14.24
C TYR A 228 -3.37 0.44 14.75
N LEU A 229 -3.44 -0.55 13.85
CA LEU A 229 -3.72 -1.93 14.24
C LEU A 229 -2.61 -2.54 15.10
N LEU A 230 -1.33 -2.20 14.86
CA LEU A 230 -0.21 -2.65 15.69
C LEU A 230 -0.29 -2.08 17.10
N LYS A 231 -0.64 -0.80 17.24
CA LYS A 231 -0.88 -0.20 18.54
C LYS A 231 -2.01 -0.95 19.28
N GLU A 232 -3.16 -1.11 18.64
CA GLU A 232 -4.35 -1.68 19.28
C GLU A 232 -4.22 -3.18 19.59
N LEU A 233 -3.58 -3.95 18.71
CA LEU A 233 -3.59 -5.42 18.78
C LEU A 233 -2.25 -6.02 19.24
N ALA A 234 -1.17 -5.26 19.17
CA ALA A 234 0.16 -5.70 19.59
C ALA A 234 0.76 -4.83 20.71
N GLY A 235 0.01 -3.84 21.23
CA GLY A 235 0.49 -2.95 22.29
C GLY A 235 1.66 -2.06 21.89
N ALA A 236 1.89 -1.91 20.58
CA ALA A 236 3.08 -1.27 20.05
C ALA A 236 3.09 0.25 20.32
N GLU A 237 4.26 0.76 20.71
CA GLU A 237 4.54 2.19 20.72
C GLU A 237 5.07 2.62 19.35
N ILE A 238 4.28 3.41 18.63
CA ILE A 238 4.57 3.84 17.27
C ILE A 238 5.28 5.20 17.29
N SER A 239 6.29 5.39 16.45
CA SER A 239 6.90 6.71 16.23
C SER A 239 5.91 7.71 15.61
N ASP A 240 5.94 8.97 16.06
CA ASP A 240 5.05 10.01 15.54
C ASP A 240 5.39 10.41 14.09
N ASP A 241 6.64 10.25 13.69
CA ASP A 241 7.15 10.47 12.35
C ASP A 241 7.19 9.17 11.51
N PHE A 242 7.58 9.35 10.24
CA PHE A 242 7.97 8.28 9.33
C PHE A 242 8.83 8.89 8.22
N ILE A 243 9.74 8.10 7.65
CA ILE A 243 10.46 8.48 6.43
C ILE A 243 9.47 8.39 5.26
N ASP A 244 9.46 9.39 4.38
CA ASP A 244 8.63 9.42 3.16
C ASP A 244 9.42 10.07 2.01
N THR A 245 9.73 9.28 0.98
CA THR A 245 10.58 9.74 -0.13
C THR A 245 9.84 10.55 -1.19
N ASN A 246 8.52 10.71 -1.08
CA ASN A 246 7.73 11.50 -2.02
C ASN A 246 6.48 12.09 -1.34
N SER A 247 6.71 12.95 -0.34
CA SER A 247 5.66 13.56 0.49
C SER A 247 4.87 14.68 -0.20
N GLU A 248 5.41 15.27 -1.27
CA GLU A 248 4.82 16.44 -1.96
C GLU A 248 3.80 16.08 -3.06
N PHE A 249 3.54 14.79 -3.30
CA PHE A 249 2.62 14.38 -4.35
C PHE A 249 1.18 14.85 -4.07
N ASN A 250 0.70 15.79 -4.89
CA ASN A 250 -0.69 16.25 -4.92
C ASN A 250 -1.36 15.72 -6.19
N GLY A 251 -2.17 14.67 -6.09
CA GLY A 251 -2.75 13.95 -7.21
C GLY A 251 -4.07 14.53 -7.73
N ASN A 252 -4.33 15.82 -7.53
CA ASN A 252 -5.59 16.44 -7.95
C ASN A 252 -5.64 16.56 -9.48
N LYS A 253 -6.22 15.54 -10.13
CA LYS A 253 -6.51 15.54 -11.55
C LYS A 253 -7.92 16.04 -11.80
N LYS A 254 -8.05 16.93 -12.79
CA LYS A 254 -9.32 17.47 -13.27
C LYS A 254 -9.52 17.05 -14.72
N ILE A 255 -10.74 16.63 -15.07
CA ILE A 255 -11.14 16.30 -16.44
C ILE A 255 -12.35 17.13 -16.83
N THR A 256 -12.28 17.80 -17.98
CA THR A 256 -13.42 18.55 -18.51
C THR A 256 -14.30 17.65 -19.35
N CYS A 257 -15.58 17.57 -18.99
CA CYS A 257 -16.61 16.81 -19.68
C CYS A 257 -17.67 17.73 -20.30
N SER A 258 -18.44 17.20 -21.25
CA SER A 258 -19.57 17.89 -21.89
C SER A 258 -20.83 17.03 -21.76
N PHE A 259 -21.94 17.64 -21.33
CA PHE A 259 -23.22 16.94 -21.19
C PHE A 259 -23.74 16.44 -22.54
N SER A 260 -23.68 17.29 -23.57
CA SER A 260 -24.08 16.91 -24.93
C SER A 260 -23.23 15.76 -25.49
N LYS A 261 -21.90 15.78 -25.26
CA LYS A 261 -21.01 14.70 -25.70
C LYS A 261 -21.32 13.38 -25.01
N ILE A 262 -21.59 13.39 -23.70
CA ILE A 262 -21.99 12.19 -22.95
C ILE A 262 -23.27 11.59 -23.54
N ASN A 263 -24.31 12.41 -23.71
CA ASN A 263 -25.58 11.97 -24.26
C ASN A 263 -25.45 11.46 -25.71
N SER A 264 -24.64 12.13 -26.54
CA SER A 264 -24.34 11.72 -27.91
C SER A 264 -23.64 10.37 -27.98
N LEU A 265 -22.62 10.14 -27.13
CA LEU A 265 -21.89 8.87 -27.08
C LEU A 265 -22.75 7.71 -26.57
N LEU A 266 -23.62 7.96 -25.59
CA LEU A 266 -24.49 6.94 -25.01
C LEU A 266 -25.78 6.69 -25.82
N GLY A 267 -26.16 7.63 -26.69
CA GLY A 267 -27.45 7.61 -27.39
C GLY A 267 -28.63 7.81 -26.43
N LEU A 268 -28.42 8.55 -25.34
CA LEU A 268 -29.39 8.79 -24.27
C LEU A 268 -29.70 10.29 -24.14
N ASN A 269 -30.70 10.61 -23.31
CA ASN A 269 -31.04 11.98 -22.94
C ASN A 269 -31.11 12.11 -21.42
N ILE A 270 -29.96 11.88 -20.77
CA ILE A 270 -29.78 11.99 -19.32
C ILE A 270 -29.69 13.47 -18.96
N SER A 271 -30.41 13.88 -17.92
CA SER A 271 -30.37 15.25 -17.43
C SER A 271 -28.99 15.59 -16.84
N GLU A 272 -28.57 16.87 -16.93
CA GLU A 272 -27.31 17.33 -16.33
C GLU A 272 -27.24 16.98 -14.84
N LYS A 273 -28.35 17.16 -14.11
CA LYS A 273 -28.45 16.85 -12.68
C LYS A 273 -28.16 15.39 -12.40
N GLU A 274 -28.75 14.48 -13.18
CA GLU A 274 -28.58 13.04 -13.01
C GLU A 274 -27.14 12.59 -13.33
N ILE A 275 -26.51 13.18 -14.35
CA ILE A 275 -25.09 12.94 -14.66
C ILE A 275 -24.20 13.32 -13.47
N ILE A 276 -24.42 14.51 -12.90
CA ILE A 276 -23.65 15.00 -11.75
C ILE A 276 -23.89 14.12 -10.51
N GLU A 277 -25.14 13.70 -10.25
CA GLU A 277 -25.47 12.80 -9.14
C GLU A 277 -24.78 11.44 -9.27
N ILE A 278 -24.76 10.85 -10.47
CA ILE A 278 -24.05 9.58 -10.74
C ILE A 278 -22.56 9.71 -10.43
N LEU A 279 -21.93 10.79 -10.90
CA LEU A 279 -20.50 11.04 -10.68
C LEU A 279 -20.22 11.27 -9.18
N HIS A 280 -21.06 12.03 -8.48
CA HIS A 280 -20.94 12.25 -7.04
C HIS A 280 -20.98 10.96 -6.24
N ARG A 281 -21.84 9.99 -6.62
CA ARG A 281 -21.88 8.67 -5.98
C ARG A 281 -20.56 7.88 -6.12
N LEU A 282 -19.80 8.14 -7.17
CA LEU A 282 -18.48 7.54 -7.43
C LEU A 282 -17.33 8.36 -6.83
N ASP A 283 -17.63 9.35 -5.97
CA ASP A 283 -16.68 10.35 -5.44
C ASP A 283 -15.99 11.18 -6.54
N LEU A 284 -16.56 11.20 -7.74
CA LEU A 284 -16.14 12.03 -8.86
C LEU A 284 -16.89 13.36 -8.75
N ARG A 285 -16.33 14.29 -7.97
CA ARG A 285 -17.00 15.57 -7.68
C ARG A 285 -16.98 16.47 -8.91
N GLY A 286 -18.17 16.69 -9.48
CA GLY A 286 -18.37 17.54 -10.64
C GLY A 286 -18.66 18.98 -10.22
N GLU A 287 -17.83 19.92 -10.64
CA GLU A 287 -18.11 21.35 -10.52
C GLU A 287 -18.56 21.86 -11.90
N LYS A 288 -19.82 22.28 -11.98
CA LYS A 288 -20.37 22.84 -13.21
C LYS A 288 -19.72 24.20 -13.46
N ASP A 289 -19.26 24.43 -14.69
CA ASP A 289 -18.90 25.77 -15.13
C ASP A 289 -20.17 26.62 -15.23
N ILE A 290 -20.18 27.80 -14.60
CA ILE A 290 -21.38 28.64 -14.43
C ILE A 290 -21.97 29.05 -15.79
N GLN A 291 -21.22 28.92 -16.90
CA GLN A 291 -21.70 29.19 -18.25
C GLN A 291 -21.25 28.13 -19.27
N GLY A 292 -22.12 27.18 -19.63
CA GLY A 292 -21.88 26.29 -20.80
C GLY A 292 -22.47 24.88 -20.70
N ASP A 293 -22.13 24.07 -21.70
CA ASP A 293 -22.42 22.62 -21.80
C ASP A 293 -21.35 21.76 -21.10
N SER A 294 -20.35 22.39 -20.48
CA SER A 294 -19.21 21.71 -19.84
C SER A 294 -19.24 21.75 -18.33
N PHE A 295 -18.59 20.76 -17.72
CA PHE A 295 -18.33 20.68 -16.29
C PHE A 295 -16.96 20.04 -16.05
N GLU A 296 -16.36 20.36 -14.91
CA GLU A 296 -15.07 19.80 -14.51
C GLU A 296 -15.28 18.72 -13.45
N VAL A 297 -14.66 17.55 -13.66
CA VAL A 297 -14.70 16.43 -12.72
C VAL A 297 -13.37 16.34 -12.02
N ASN A 298 -13.40 16.44 -10.69
CA ASN A 298 -12.27 16.11 -9.84
C ASN A 298 -12.15 14.59 -9.75
N ILE A 299 -11.02 14.05 -10.17
CA ILE A 299 -10.73 12.63 -10.18
C ILE A 299 -10.02 12.25 -8.87
N PRO A 300 -10.59 11.36 -8.05
CA PRO A 300 -9.91 10.83 -6.88
C PRO A 300 -8.59 10.17 -7.25
N GLU A 301 -7.57 10.32 -6.40
CA GLU A 301 -6.24 9.73 -6.63
C GLU A 301 -6.28 8.20 -6.78
N ASP A 302 -7.31 7.55 -6.25
CA ASP A 302 -7.49 6.10 -6.37
C ASP A 302 -7.92 5.65 -7.79
N ARG A 303 -8.40 6.55 -8.65
CA ARG A 303 -8.95 6.27 -9.99
C ARG A 303 -7.94 6.54 -11.11
N LEU A 304 -6.90 5.71 -11.17
CA LEU A 304 -5.83 5.81 -12.16
C LEU A 304 -6.29 5.57 -13.61
N ASP A 305 -7.45 4.96 -13.80
CA ASP A 305 -8.03 4.65 -15.11
C ASP A 305 -8.61 5.87 -15.83
N LEU A 306 -9.00 6.91 -15.07
CA LEU A 306 -9.67 8.08 -15.60
C LEU A 306 -8.66 9.13 -16.08
N ASN A 307 -8.40 9.13 -17.39
CA ASN A 307 -7.34 9.97 -17.96
C ASN A 307 -7.69 10.83 -19.18
N ILE A 308 -8.91 10.74 -19.70
CA ILE A 308 -9.35 11.36 -20.97
C ILE A 308 -10.69 12.08 -20.83
#